data_AF-A0A9D1CES9-F1
#
_entry.id   AF-A0A9D1CES9-F1
#
_cell.length_a   1.000
_cell.length_b   1.000
_cell.length_c   1.000
_cell.angle_alpha   90.00
_cell.angle_beta   90.00
_cell.angle_gamma   90.00
#
_symmetry.space_group_name_H-M   'P 1'
#
loop_
_entity.id
_entity.type
_entity.pdbx_description
1 polymer ?
#
loop_
_entity_poly.entity_id
_entity_poly.type
_entity_poly.pdbx_seq_one_letter_code
_entity_poly.pdbx_strand_id
1 'polypeptide(L)'
;MERRNWTLKSLEDLIYIDSLDEEQRANSLVSWVEQYTSTNSKEEIKIEQSEFEPYLNQKQLSTFLELFYKNINFLKNYKLHIKHQIEASKKIKSFLK
;
A
#
# COMPACT_ATOMS: atom_id res chain seq x y z
N MET A 1 17.07 12.91 7.91
CA MET A 1 17.32 11.46 7.81
C MET A 1 18.13 11.22 6.55
N GLU A 2 19.20 10.42 6.59
CA GLU A 2 19.91 10.04 5.35
C GLU A 2 18.98 9.27 4.41
N ARG A 3 19.14 9.45 3.09
CA ARG A 3 18.27 8.83 2.08
C ARG A 3 18.24 7.31 2.18
N ARG A 4 19.38 6.68 2.50
CA ARG A 4 19.46 5.23 2.74
C ARG A 4 18.63 4.79 3.95
N ASN A 5 18.75 5.49 5.08
CA ASN A 5 17.98 5.15 6.29
C ASN A 5 16.49 5.33 6.06
N TRP A 6 16.09 6.34 5.28
CA TRP A 6 14.72 6.56 4.85
C TRP A 6 14.19 5.40 3.99
N THR A 7 14.97 4.92 3.02
CA THR A 7 14.60 3.79 2.16
C THR A 7 14.54 2.46 2.93
N LEU A 8 15.46 2.23 3.87
CA LEU A 8 15.40 1.04 4.72
C LEU A 8 14.18 1.05 5.63
N LYS A 9 13.85 2.22 6.19
CA LYS A 9 12.67 2.38 7.03
C LYS A 9 11.37 2.15 6.25
N SER A 10 11.29 2.62 5.00
CA SER A 10 10.11 2.36 4.17
C SER A 10 9.91 0.87 3.89
N LEU A 11 10.99 0.10 3.68
CA LEU A 11 10.94 -1.35 3.52
C LEU A 11 10.48 -2.06 4.81
N GLU A 12 11.04 -1.68 5.96
CA GLU A 12 10.61 -2.23 7.26
C GLU A 12 9.12 -2.00 7.52
N ASP A 13 8.64 -0.80 7.19
CA ASP A 13 7.22 -0.46 7.33
C ASP A 13 6.35 -1.30 6.38
N LEU A 14 6.77 -1.56 5.13
CA LEU A 14 6.05 -2.47 4.23
C LEU A 14 5.99 -3.91 4.75
N ILE A 15 7.07 -4.40 5.36
CA ILE A 15 7.10 -5.74 5.98
C ILE A 15 6.08 -5.82 7.11
N TYR A 16 6.04 -4.80 7.97
CA TYR A 16 5.05 -4.71 9.04
C TYR A 16 3.62 -4.66 8.49
N ILE A 17 3.37 -3.80 7.51
CA ILE A 17 2.05 -3.64 6.90
C ILE A 17 1.54 -4.93 6.28
N ASP A 18 2.41 -5.74 5.66
CA ASP A 18 2.03 -7.03 5.07
C ASP A 18 1.55 -8.06 6.11
N SER A 19 1.90 -7.88 7.39
CA SER A 19 1.47 -8.74 8.50
C SER A 19 0.12 -8.35 9.11
N LEU A 20 -0.44 -7.19 8.74
CA LEU A 20 -1.69 -6.67 9.30
C LEU A 20 -2.93 -7.35 8.70
N ASP A 21 -4.06 -7.24 9.41
CA ASP A 21 -5.37 -7.60 8.87
C ASP A 21 -5.75 -6.73 7.66
N GLU A 22 -6.77 -7.13 6.90
CA GLU A 22 -7.09 -6.47 5.64
C GLU A 22 -7.42 -4.97 5.80
N GLU A 23 -8.19 -4.59 6.81
CA GLU A 23 -8.59 -3.19 6.99
C GLU A 23 -7.40 -2.34 7.44
N GLN A 24 -6.65 -2.81 8.44
CA GLN A 24 -5.45 -2.16 8.95
C GLN A 24 -4.37 -2.06 7.87
N ARG A 25 -4.17 -3.11 7.09
CA ARG A 25 -3.25 -3.14 5.96
C ARG A 25 -3.62 -2.11 4.91
N ALA A 26 -4.89 -2.06 4.50
CA ALA A 26 -5.36 -1.10 3.51
C ALA A 26 -5.14 0.35 3.97
N ASN A 27 -5.50 0.67 5.21
CA ASN A 27 -5.31 2.00 5.78
C ASN A 27 -3.83 2.36 5.91
N SER A 28 -3.02 1.42 6.40
CA SER A 28 -1.57 1.66 6.59
C SER A 28 -0.83 1.83 5.26
N LEU A 29 -1.27 1.17 4.18
CA LEU A 29 -0.72 1.39 2.84
C LEU A 29 -0.96 2.80 2.32
N VAL A 30 -2.09 3.42 2.65
CA VAL A 30 -2.35 4.83 2.31
C VAL A 30 -1.34 5.73 3.01
N SER A 31 -1.19 5.58 4.33
CA SER A 31 -0.22 6.36 5.11
C SER A 31 1.22 6.13 4.65
N TRP A 32 1.56 4.89 4.28
CA TRP A 32 2.88 4.58 3.74
C TRP A 32 3.16 5.34 2.45
N VAL A 33 2.20 5.37 1.52
CA VAL A 33 2.36 6.11 0.26
C VAL A 33 2.47 7.61 0.53
N GLU A 34 1.63 8.17 1.40
CA GLU A 34 1.70 9.60 1.77
C GLU A 34 3.05 9.98 2.41
N GLN A 35 3.62 9.09 3.21
CA GLN A 35 4.88 9.31 3.92
C GLN A 35 6.11 9.13 3.02
N TYR A 36 6.07 8.17 2.09
CA TYR A 36 7.24 7.74 1.34
C TYR A 36 7.20 8.07 -0.15
N THR A 37 6.19 8.78 -0.64
CA THR A 37 6.13 9.23 -2.04
C THR A 37 5.96 10.74 -2.11
N SER A 38 6.64 11.36 -3.06
CA SER A 38 6.63 12.81 -3.27
C SER A 38 5.24 13.24 -3.77
N THR A 39 4.34 13.56 -2.86
CA THR A 39 3.01 14.08 -3.15
C THR A 39 3.07 15.59 -3.35
N ASN A 40 3.45 16.04 -4.55
CA ASN A 40 3.02 17.36 -5.00
C ASN A 40 1.58 17.24 -5.48
N SER A 41 0.63 17.46 -4.56
CA SER A 41 -0.81 17.53 -4.82
C SER A 41 -1.48 16.21 -5.26
N LYS A 42 -2.82 16.19 -5.27
CA LYS A 42 -3.69 15.02 -5.53
C LYS A 42 -3.58 14.47 -6.97
N GLU A 43 -2.56 14.87 -7.71
CA GLU A 43 -2.34 14.54 -9.12
C GLU A 43 -1.24 13.48 -9.19
N GLU A 44 -1.68 12.23 -9.34
CA GLU A 44 -0.85 11.07 -9.69
C GLU A 44 0.36 10.79 -8.77
N ILE A 45 0.17 9.90 -7.80
CA ILE A 45 1.28 9.27 -7.09
C ILE A 45 2.16 8.52 -8.09
N LYS A 46 3.36 9.03 -8.35
CA LYS A 46 4.40 8.34 -9.12
C LYS A 46 5.37 7.70 -8.14
N ILE A 47 5.42 6.37 -8.18
CA ILE A 47 6.41 5.57 -7.44
C ILE A 47 7.40 5.07 -8.48
N GLU A 48 8.61 5.61 -8.47
CA GLU A 48 9.66 5.13 -9.37
C GLU A 48 10.61 4.20 -8.61
N GLN A 49 10.85 3.01 -9.18
CA GLN A 49 11.81 2.05 -8.62
C GLN A 49 13.21 2.66 -8.46
N SER A 50 13.58 3.56 -9.38
CA SER A 50 14.82 4.34 -9.39
C SER A 50 15.05 5.14 -8.10
N GLU A 51 13.99 5.49 -7.35
CA GLU A 51 14.11 6.24 -6.09
C GLU A 51 14.60 5.39 -4.92
N PHE A 52 14.37 4.07 -4.97
CA PHE A 52 14.63 3.13 -3.87
C PHE A 52 15.82 2.21 -4.17
N GLU A 53 15.95 1.76 -5.41
CA GLU A 53 16.97 0.79 -5.84
C GLU A 53 18.42 1.15 -5.45
N PRO A 54 18.90 2.40 -5.59
CA PRO A 54 20.29 2.75 -5.25
C PRO A 54 20.64 2.58 -3.76
N TYR A 55 19.64 2.46 -2.89
CA TYR A 55 19.79 2.44 -1.44
C TYR A 55 19.56 1.05 -0.82
N LEU A 56 19.18 0.07 -1.64
CA LEU A 56 18.90 -1.30 -1.21
C LEU A 56 19.96 -2.25 -1.75
N ASN A 57 20.34 -3.25 -0.94
CA ASN A 57 21.07 -4.40 -1.47
C ASN A 57 20.13 -5.33 -2.26
N GLN A 58 20.70 -6.29 -3.00
CA GLN A 58 19.93 -7.20 -3.85
C GLN A 58 18.80 -7.94 -3.11
N LYS A 59 19.06 -8.42 -1.89
CA LYS A 59 18.04 -9.11 -1.09
C LYS A 59 16.91 -8.17 -0.69
N GLN A 60 17.25 -6.99 -0.21
CA GLN A 60 16.28 -5.97 0.20
C GLN A 60 15.44 -5.47 -0.98
N LEU A 61 16.06 -5.26 -2.14
CA LEU A 61 15.37 -4.88 -3.37
C LEU A 61 14.39 -5.96 -3.80
N SER A 62 14.81 -7.22 -3.77
CA SER A 62 13.94 -8.37 -4.08
C SER A 62 12.72 -8.39 -3.15
N THR A 63 12.92 -8.26 -1.84
CA THR A 63 11.82 -8.21 -0.86
C THR A 63 10.91 -6.99 -1.07
N PHE A 64 11.50 -5.83 -1.36
CA PHE A 64 10.74 -4.61 -1.64
C PHE A 64 9.81 -4.80 -2.83
N LEU A 65 10.33 -5.31 -3.96
CA LEU A 65 9.54 -5.55 -5.17
C LEU A 65 8.43 -6.58 -4.92
N GLU A 66 8.73 -7.68 -4.24
CA GLU A 66 7.74 -8.70 -3.88
C GLU A 66 6.59 -8.10 -3.07
N LEU A 67 6.91 -7.36 -2.00
CA LEU A 67 5.91 -6.69 -1.16
C LEU A 67 5.12 -5.65 -1.94
N PHE A 68 5.78 -4.90 -2.82
CA PHE A 68 5.13 -3.90 -3.65
C PHE A 68 4.08 -4.53 -4.56
N TYR A 69 4.43 -5.58 -5.30
CA TYR A 69 3.48 -6.30 -6.15
C TYR A 69 2.36 -6.97 -5.35
N LYS A 70 2.70 -7.61 -4.23
CA LYS A 70 1.73 -8.25 -3.33
C LYS A 70 0.71 -7.23 -2.80
N ASN A 71 1.17 -6.04 -2.39
CA ASN A 71 0.32 -4.96 -1.90
C ASN A 71 -0.57 -4.36 -3.00
N ILE A 72 -0.07 -4.20 -4.23
CA ILE A 72 -0.91 -3.78 -5.37
C ILE A 72 -2.04 -4.79 -5.61
N ASN A 73 -1.71 -6.08 -5.61
CA ASN A 73 -2.72 -7.12 -5.82
C ASN A 73 -3.74 -7.16 -4.68
N PHE A 74 -3.26 -7.04 -3.44
CA PHE A 74 -4.10 -6.91 -2.25
C PHE A 74 -5.10 -5.75 -2.40
N LEU A 75 -4.64 -4.53 -2.73
CA LEU A 75 -5.50 -3.36 -2.86
C LEU A 75 -6.56 -3.52 -3.98
N LYS A 76 -6.20 -4.15 -5.10
CA LYS A 76 -7.16 -4.47 -6.18
C LYS A 76 -8.28 -5.38 -5.68
N ASN A 77 -7.92 -6.43 -4.93
CA ASN A 77 -8.88 -7.38 -4.39
C ASN A 77 -9.73 -6.76 -3.27
N TYR A 78 -9.09 -6.01 -2.37
CA TYR A 78 -9.77 -5.31 -1.28
C TYR A 78 -10.81 -4.31 -1.80
N LYS A 79 -10.49 -3.57 -2.87
CA LYS A 79 -11.44 -2.68 -3.55
C LYS A 79 -12.68 -3.43 -4.05
N LEU A 80 -12.51 -4.61 -4.65
CA LEU A 80 -13.63 -5.44 -5.11
C LEU A 80 -14.45 -5.95 -3.92
N HIS A 81 -13.78 -6.39 -2.86
CA HIS A 81 -14.44 -6.86 -1.64
C HIS A 81 -15.34 -5.77 -1.03
N ILE A 82 -14.79 -4.56 -0.83
CA ILE A 82 -15.54 -3.41 -0.30
C ILE A 82 -16.70 -3.04 -1.21
N LYS A 83 -16.52 -3.08 -2.54
CA LYS A 83 -17.62 -2.84 -3.49
C LYS A 83 -18.77 -3.82 -3.27
N HIS A 84 -18.48 -5.11 -3.14
CA HIS A 84 -19.49 -6.13 -2.88
C HIS A 84 -20.20 -5.94 -1.53
N GLN A 85 -19.46 -5.59 -0.47
CA GLN A 85 -20.06 -5.27 0.82
C GLN A 85 -21.03 -4.09 0.74
N ILE A 86 -20.66 -3.02 0.03
CA ILE A 86 -21.51 -1.84 -0.17
C ILE A 86 -22.79 -2.22 -0.94
N GLU A 87 -22.66 -3.01 -2.01
CA GLU A 87 -23.80 -3.48 -2.80
C GLU A 87 -24.76 -4.34 -1.96
N ALA A 88 -24.22 -5.27 -1.15
CA ALA A 88 -25.01 -6.09 -0.24
C ALA A 88 -25.72 -5.23 0.82
N SER A 89 -25.03 -4.27 1.43
CA SER A 89 -25.62 -3.33 2.39
C SER A 89 -26.75 -2.51 1.79
N LYS A 90 -26.60 -2.03 0.55
CA LYS A 90 -27.66 -1.32 -0.19
C LYS A 90 -28.89 -2.20 -0.41
N LYS A 91 -28.70 -3.47 -0.79
CA LYS A 91 -29.79 -4.44 -0.95
C LYS A 91 -30.55 -4.65 0.36
N ILE A 92 -29.85 -4.91 1.46
CA ILE A 92 -30.48 -5.07 2.79
C ILE A 92 -31.30 -3.83 3.16
N LYS A 93 -30.74 -2.62 2.97
CA LYS A 93 -31.46 -1.36 3.22
C LYS A 93 -32.74 -1.21 2.37
N SER A 94 -32.74 -1.71 1.13
CA SER A 94 -33.94 -1.68 0.28
C SER A 94 -35.03 -2.66 0.72
N PHE A 95 -34.68 -3.76 1.40
CA PHE A 95 -35.67 -4.69 1.97
C PHE A 95 -36.26 -4.22 3.29
N LEU A 96 -35.56 -3.34 4.02
CA LEU A 96 -36.00 -2.77 5.30
C LEU A 96 -36.85 -1.48 5.13
N LYS A 97 -37.09 -1.05 3.89
CA LYS A 97 -38.02 0.04 3.53
C LYS A 97 -39.37 -0.55 3.15
#